data_AF-A0A1Q6KJ53-F1
#
_entry.id   AF-A0A1Q6KJ53-F1
#
_cell.length_a   1.000
_cell.length_b   1.000
_cell.length_c   1.000
_cell.angle_alpha   90.00
_cell.angle_beta   90.00
_cell.angle_gamma   90.00
#
_symmetry.space_group_name_H-M   'P 1'
#
loop_
_entity.id
_entity.type
_entity.pdbx_description
1 polymer ?
#
loop_
_entity_poly.entity_id
_entity_poly.type
_entity_poly.pdbx_seq_one_letter_code
_entity_poly.pdbx_strand_id
1 'polypeptide(L)' 'MENQERKAYLTIGSVRALDIRVIFEDTEILYEGAVEKAPTEIKNLRYSKVENSDKMNFYVYNLN' A
#
# COMPACT_ATOMS: atom_id res chain seq x y z
N MET A 1 4.72 -31.10 9.26
CA MET A 1 3.71 -30.46 8.40
C MET A 1 4.42 -29.32 7.71
N GLU A 2 4.67 -29.50 6.42
CA GLU A 2 5.40 -28.54 5.59
C GLU A 2 4.52 -27.30 5.40
N ASN A 3 5.01 -26.13 5.81
CA ASN A 3 4.26 -24.88 5.73
C ASN A 3 4.28 -24.42 4.25
N GLN A 4 3.43 -25.01 3.42
CA GLN A 4 3.28 -24.61 2.03
C GLN A 4 2.73 -23.18 2.00
N GLU A 5 3.60 -22.20 1.74
CA GLU A 5 3.22 -20.82 1.49
C GLU A 5 2.18 -20.78 0.35
N ARG A 6 0.92 -20.51 0.70
CA ARG A 6 -0.14 -20.36 -0.29
C ARG A 6 0.14 -19.10 -1.10
N LYS A 7 0.56 -19.26 -2.36
CA LYS A 7 0.66 -18.14 -3.30
C LYS A 7 -0.75 -17.60 -3.57
N ALA A 8 -0.99 -16.34 -3.20
CA ALA A 8 -2.20 -15.62 -3.57
C ALA A 8 -2.02 -15.07 -4.99
N TYR A 9 -2.92 -15.46 -5.90
CA TYR A 9 -2.94 -14.93 -7.26
C TYR A 9 -4.01 -13.85 -7.34
N LEU A 10 -3.58 -12.59 -7.51
CA LEU A 10 -4.49 -11.46 -7.68
C LEU A 10 -4.59 -11.10 -9.16
N THR A 11 -5.80 -10.79 -9.61
CA THR A 11 -6.01 -10.24 -10.96
C THR A 11 -5.66 -8.75 -10.97
N ILE A 12 -5.29 -8.21 -12.13
CA ILE A 12 -5.02 -6.77 -12.26
C ILE A 12 -6.24 -5.90 -11.88
N GLY A 13 -7.45 -6.42 -12.08
CA GLY A 13 -8.69 -5.79 -11.63
C GLY A 13 -8.85 -5.78 -10.11
N SER A 14 -8.28 -6.76 -9.40
CA SER A 14 -8.29 -6.82 -7.94
C SER A 14 -7.37 -5.75 -7.31
N VAL A 15 -6.29 -5.38 -8.01
CA VAL A 15 -5.39 -4.30 -7.56
C VAL A 15 -6.14 -2.97 -7.44
N ARG A 16 -7.08 -2.71 -8.36
CA ARG A 16 -7.91 -1.50 -8.35
C ARG A 16 -8.83 -1.38 -7.15
N ALA A 17 -9.32 -2.52 -6.65
CA ALA A 17 -10.18 -2.61 -5.47
C ALA A 17 -9.39 -2.64 -4.15
N LEU A 18 -8.06 -2.51 -4.19
CA LEU A 18 -7.23 -2.56 -3.00
C LEU A 18 -7.36 -1.27 -2.19
N ASP A 19 -7.77 -1.42 -0.92
CA ASP A 19 -7.66 -0.36 0.07
C ASP A 19 -6.22 -0.27 0.56
N ILE A 20 -5.66 0.93 0.46
CA ILE A 20 -4.29 1.24 0.85
C ILE A 20 -4.28 2.29 1.95
N ARG A 21 -3.19 2.32 2.71
CA ARG A 21 -2.87 3.40 3.64
C ARG A 21 -1.48 3.93 3.31
N VAL A 22 -1.35 5.23 3.10
CA VAL A 22 -0.06 5.90 2.86
C VAL A 22 0.36 6.61 4.13
N ILE A 23 1.54 6.26 4.66
CA ILE A 23 2.08 6.73 5.93
C ILE A 23 3.38 7.49 5.68
N PHE A 24 3.46 8.71 6.18
CA PHE A 24 4.64 9.56 6.16
C PHE A 24 5.37 9.52 7.51
N GLU A 25 6.70 9.36 7.47
CA GLU A 25 7.57 9.34 8.66
C GLU A 25 7.02 8.43 9.78
N ASP A 26 6.52 7.24 9.40
CA ASP A 26 5.93 6.22 10.27
C ASP A 26 4.72 6.66 11.14
N THR A 27 4.23 7.89 10.99
CA THR A 27 3.33 8.49 11.97
C THR A 27 2.12 9.18 11.34
N GLU A 28 2.28 9.89 10.22
CA GLU A 28 1.22 10.68 9.61
C GLU A 28 0.54 9.91 8.47
N ILE A 29 -0.79 9.79 8.50
CA ILE A 29 -1.55 9.19 7.40
C ILE A 29 -1.84 10.28 6.35
N LEU A 30 -1.21 10.17 5.18
CA LEU A 30 -1.46 11.08 4.06
C LEU A 30 -2.70 10.69 3.25
N TYR A 31 -3.02 9.39 3.21
CA TYR A 31 -4.19 8.87 2.50
C TYR A 31 -4.59 7.51 3.04
N GLU A 32 -5.91 7.26 3.13
CA GLU A 32 -6.46 5.94 3.41
C GLU A 32 -7.71 5.70 2.54
N GLY A 33 -7.73 4.59 1.80
CA GLY A 33 -8.86 4.16 0.97
C GLY A 33 -8.42 3.49 -0.33
N ALA A 34 -9.38 3.30 -1.24
CA ALA A 34 -9.15 2.58 -2.49
C ALA A 34 -8.06 3.23 -3.35
N VAL A 35 -7.13 2.43 -3.87
CA VAL A 35 -6.00 2.93 -4.69
C VAL A 35 -6.46 3.67 -5.95
N GLU A 36 -7.59 3.27 -6.55
CA GLU A 36 -8.13 3.98 -7.72
C GLU A 36 -8.53 5.42 -7.40
N LYS A 37 -9.06 5.66 -6.20
CA LYS A 37 -9.52 6.98 -5.76
C LYS A 37 -8.39 7.86 -5.20
N ALA A 38 -7.18 7.31 -5.04
CA ALA A 38 -6.05 8.07 -4.54
C ALA A 38 -5.73 9.25 -5.49
N PRO A 39 -5.49 10.46 -4.95
CA PRO A 39 -5.04 11.61 -5.74
C PRO A 39 -3.76 11.33 -6.52
N THR A 40 -3.54 12.07 -7.61
CA THR A 40 -2.36 11.91 -8.48
C THR A 40 -1.06 12.17 -7.71
N GLU A 41 -1.07 13.11 -6.77
CA GLU A 41 0.05 13.45 -5.90
C GLU A 41 0.47 12.24 -5.07
N ILE A 42 -0.49 11.55 -4.46
CA ILE A 42 -0.26 10.32 -3.70
C ILE A 42 0.29 9.22 -4.63
N LYS A 43 -0.32 9.01 -5.80
CA LYS A 43 0.13 7.99 -6.77
C LYS A 43 1.57 8.22 -7.27
N ASN A 44 2.04 9.47 -7.27
CA ASN A 44 3.38 9.85 -7.74
C ASN A 44 4.45 9.85 -6.63
N LEU A 45 4.10 9.58 -5.37
CA LEU A 45 5.06 9.46 -4.28
C LEU A 45 6.00 8.27 -4.50
N ARG A 46 7.22 8.37 -3.96
CA ARG A 46 8.17 7.27 -3.91
C ARG A 46 8.02 6.52 -2.60
N TYR A 47 7.56 5.28 -2.70
CA TYR A 47 7.35 4.41 -1.55
C TYR A 47 8.60 3.61 -1.23
N SER A 48 9.04 3.68 0.02
CA SER A 48 10.27 3.05 0.52
C SER A 48 10.02 1.64 1.06
N LYS A 49 8.80 1.38 1.53
CA LYS A 49 8.42 0.16 2.22
C LYS A 49 6.93 -0.11 2.03
N VAL A 50 6.58 -1.39 1.97
CA VAL A 50 5.21 -1.88 1.94
C VAL A 50 5.04 -2.93 3.02
N GLU A 51 3.98 -2.81 3.81
CA GLU A 51 3.58 -3.82 4.80
C GLU A 51 2.15 -4.27 4.54
N ASN A 52 1.92 -5.57 4.71
CA ASN A 52 0.59 -6.17 4.59
C ASN A 52 0.03 -6.43 6.00
N SER A 53 -0.89 -5.59 6.46
CA SER A 53 -1.53 -5.65 7.78
C SER A 53 -3.06 -5.76 7.63
N ASP A 54 -3.85 -4.97 8.37
CA ASP A 54 -5.30 -4.82 8.11
C ASP A 54 -5.58 -4.30 6.69
N LYS A 55 -4.69 -3.43 6.22
CA LYS A 55 -4.62 -2.83 4.89
C LYS A 55 -3.18 -2.93 4.38
N MET A 56 -3.00 -2.63 3.10
CA MET A 56 -1.67 -2.51 2.53
C MET A 56 -1.10 -1.13 2.88
N ASN A 57 -0.17 -1.09 3.83
CA ASN A 57 0.49 0.12 4.27
C ASN A 57 1.68 0.42 3.34
N PHE A 58 1.74 1.64 2.85
CA PHE A 58 2.81 2.16 2.03
C PHE A 58 3.49 3.30 2.76
N TYR A 59 4.81 3.24 2.91
CA TYR A 59 5.57 4.22 3.66
C TYR A 59 6.31 5.16 2.72
N VAL A 60 6.31 6.44 3.07
CA VAL A 60 7.02 7.52 2.39
C VAL A 60 7.87 8.23 3.44
N TYR A 61 9.14 8.46 3.12
CA TYR A 61 10.04 9.24 3.96
C TYR A 61 10.54 10.43 3.16
N ASN A 62 10.76 11.54 3.86
CA ASN A 62 11.41 12.68 3.23
C ASN A 62 12.86 12.30 2.91
N LEU A 63 13.28 12.52 1.67
CA LEU A 63 14.64 12.23 1.20
C LEU A 63 15.61 13.39 1.49
N ASN A 64 15.25 14.30 2.41
CA ASN A 64 16.08 15.43 2.82
C ASN A 64 17.52 15.02 3.14
#